data_AF-A0A929IQT2-F1
#
_entry.id   AF-A0A929IQT2-F1
#
_cell.length_a   1.000
_cell.length_b   1.000
_cell.length_c   1.000
_cell.angle_alpha   90.00
_cell.angle_beta   90.00
_cell.angle_gamma   90.00
#
_symmetry.space_group_name_H-M   'P 1'
#
loop_
_entity.id
_entity.type
_entity.pdbx_description
1 polymer ?
#
loop_
_entity_poly.entity_id
_entity_poly.type
_entity_poly.pdbx_seq_one_letter_code
_entity_poly.pdbx_strand_id
1 'polypeptide(L)'
;MARIVQIFGWAFLLLGVMTGGLMGIMAVNGPPLTDKAGAVWNKFHGFSLMQFQVFVQRTLGMPDLWDNYVVLALQAPAWLSMTGIVVASFILGALLLLSARSRRRAGIIHQSGHMS
;
A
#
# COMPACT_ATOMS: atom_id res chain seq x y z
N MET A 1 -21.00 -0.25 7.93
CA MET A 1 -19.59 0.19 8.02
C MET A 1 -18.57 -0.95 8.21
N ALA A 2 -18.77 -1.91 9.11
CA ALA A 2 -17.77 -2.97 9.38
C ALA A 2 -17.39 -3.84 8.14
N ARG A 3 -18.32 -4.11 7.21
CA ARG A 3 -18.03 -4.83 5.96
C ARG A 3 -17.14 -4.04 5.01
N ILE A 4 -17.34 -2.72 4.89
CA ILE A 4 -16.55 -1.85 4.01
C ILE A 4 -15.10 -1.84 4.48
N VAL A 5 -14.85 -1.66 5.78
CA VAL A 5 -13.50 -1.72 6.36
C VAL A 5 -12.82 -3.06 6.12
N GLN A 6 -13.58 -4.16 6.17
CA GLN A 6 -13.05 -5.50 5.86
C GLN A 6 -12.68 -5.65 4.39
N ILE A 7 -13.50 -5.15 3.47
CA ILE A 7 -13.22 -5.16 2.03
C ILE A 7 -11.93 -4.39 1.76
N PHE A 8 -11.79 -3.18 2.31
CA PHE A 8 -10.54 -2.40 2.17
C PHE A 8 -9.35 -3.12 2.79
N GLY A 9 -9.50 -3.69 3.99
CA GLY A 9 -8.43 -4.45 4.64
C GLY A 9 -7.94 -5.63 3.76
N TRP A 10 -8.85 -6.41 3.20
CA TRP A 10 -8.52 -7.47 2.25
C TRP A 10 -7.90 -6.95 0.96
N ALA A 11 -8.40 -5.83 0.42
CA ALA A 11 -7.84 -5.22 -0.77
C ALA A 11 -6.37 -4.81 -0.56
N PHE A 12 -6.04 -4.22 0.60
CA PHE A 12 -4.66 -3.88 0.95
C PHE A 12 -3.78 -5.12 1.13
N LEU A 13 -4.28 -6.18 1.78
CA LEU A 13 -3.52 -7.43 1.87
C LEU A 13 -3.25 -8.04 0.49
N LEU A 14 -4.26 -8.08 -0.37
CA LEU A 14 -4.13 -8.59 -1.73
C LEU A 14 -3.14 -7.76 -2.55
N LEU A 15 -3.18 -6.43 -2.42
CA LEU A 15 -2.19 -5.53 -3.03
C LEU A 15 -0.77 -5.83 -2.56
N GLY A 16 -0.58 -6.07 -1.25
CA GLY A 16 0.71 -6.47 -0.69
C GLY A 16 1.23 -7.79 -1.26
N VAL A 17 0.35 -8.80 -1.37
CA VAL A 17 0.68 -10.09 -1.99
C VAL A 17 1.02 -9.93 -3.47
N MET A 18 0.23 -9.18 -4.24
CA MET A 18 0.49 -8.96 -5.66
C MET A 18 1.81 -8.22 -5.89
N THR A 19 2.09 -7.20 -5.08
CA THR A 19 3.35 -6.44 -5.17
C THR A 19 4.56 -7.29 -4.79
N GLY A 20 4.43 -8.10 -3.73
CA GLY A 20 5.47 -9.04 -3.31
C GLY A 20 5.72 -10.13 -4.36
N GLY A 21 4.65 -10.66 -4.97
CA GLY A 21 4.73 -11.60 -6.08
C GLY A 21 5.42 -10.99 -7.30
N LEU A 22 5.07 -9.75 -7.66
CA LEU A 22 5.74 -9.01 -8.73
C LEU A 22 7.23 -8.82 -8.42
N MET A 23 7.57 -8.46 -7.19
CA MET A 23 8.97 -8.35 -6.75
C MET A 23 9.71 -9.69 -6.92
N GLY A 24 9.08 -10.80 -6.53
CA GLY A 24 9.63 -12.15 -6.70
C GLY A 24 9.84 -12.52 -8.17
N ILE A 25 8.86 -12.24 -9.04
CA ILE A 25 8.98 -12.46 -10.49
C ILE A 25 10.13 -11.62 -11.06
N MET A 26 10.24 -10.36 -10.65
CA MET A 26 11.29 -9.46 -11.12
C MET A 26 12.68 -9.87 -10.60
N ALA A 27 12.77 -10.46 -9.40
CA ALA A 27 14.03 -10.96 -8.87
C ALA A 27 14.60 -12.13 -9.68
N VAL A 28 13.74 -12.93 -10.32
CA VAL A 28 14.17 -14.09 -11.14
C VAL A 28 14.35 -13.71 -12.61
N ASN A 29 13.41 -12.96 -13.18
CA ASN A 29 13.32 -12.74 -14.63
C ASN A 29 13.29 -11.25 -15.05
N GLY A 30 13.35 -10.34 -14.08
CA GLY A 30 13.16 -8.91 -14.31
C GLY A 30 14.45 -8.11 -14.45
N PRO A 31 14.33 -6.79 -14.67
CA PRO A 31 15.45 -5.88 -14.59
C PRO A 31 16.08 -5.91 -13.19
N PRO A 32 17.36 -5.54 -13.06
CA PRO A 32 18.06 -5.55 -11.78
C PRO A 32 17.28 -4.74 -10.75
N LEU A 33 16.86 -5.38 -9.66
CA LEU A 33 16.15 -4.70 -8.56
C LEU A 33 17.06 -3.73 -7.78
N THR A 34 18.36 -3.76 -8.07
CA THR A 34 19.36 -2.79 -7.61
C THR A 34 19.25 -1.44 -8.31
N ASP A 35 18.62 -1.39 -9.49
CA ASP A 35 18.40 -0.14 -10.22
C ASP A 35 17.42 0.76 -9.47
N LYS A 36 17.49 2.07 -9.76
CA LYS A 36 16.60 3.05 -9.15
C LYS A 36 15.14 2.73 -9.48
N ALA A 37 14.27 2.76 -8.48
CA ALA A 37 12.86 2.41 -8.63
C ALA A 37 12.16 3.21 -9.73
N GLY A 38 12.49 4.50 -9.89
CA GLY A 38 11.95 5.35 -10.95
C GLY A 38 12.41 4.96 -12.34
N ALA A 39 13.66 4.48 -12.49
CA ALA A 39 14.15 3.97 -13.78
C ALA A 39 13.44 2.66 -14.15
N VAL A 40 13.26 1.78 -13.16
CA VAL A 40 12.50 0.54 -13.32
C VAL A 40 11.04 0.83 -13.68
N TRP A 41 10.35 1.70 -12.94
CA TRP A 41 8.98 2.11 -13.26
C TRP A 41 8.88 2.72 -14.65
N ASN A 42 9.76 3.67 -15.00
CA ASN A 42 9.74 4.31 -16.31
C ASN A 42 9.92 3.32 -17.46
N LYS A 43 10.76 2.28 -17.27
CA LYS A 43 10.98 1.22 -18.26
C LYS A 43 9.74 0.37 -18.51
N PHE A 44 8.96 0.08 -17.46
CA PHE A 44 7.71 -0.66 -17.62
C PHE A 44 6.57 0.22 -18.12
N HIS A 45 6.44 1.43 -17.58
CA HIS A 45 5.30 2.30 -17.87
C HIS A 45 5.55 3.79 -17.51
N GLY A 46 6.39 4.48 -18.27
CA GLY A 46 6.70 5.90 -18.04
C GLY A 46 5.50 6.85 -18.01
N PHE A 47 4.48 6.59 -18.84
CA PHE A 47 3.27 7.42 -18.86
C PHE A 47 2.52 7.42 -17.51
N SER A 48 2.50 6.28 -16.80
CA SER A 48 1.81 6.22 -15.51
C SER A 48 2.58 6.94 -14.40
N LEU A 49 3.91 7.01 -14.50
CA LEU A 49 4.73 7.80 -13.57
C LEU A 49 4.41 9.29 -13.69
N MET A 50 4.30 9.81 -14.92
CA MET A 50 3.90 11.20 -15.18
C MET A 50 2.48 11.47 -14.68
N GLN A 51 1.53 10.57 -14.95
CA GLN A 51 0.16 10.71 -14.43
C GLN A 51 0.13 10.69 -12.90
N PHE A 52 0.92 9.82 -12.27
CA PHE A 52 1.01 9.73 -10.82
C PHE A 52 1.60 11.02 -10.23
N GLN A 53 2.64 11.59 -10.84
CA GLN A 53 3.17 12.90 -10.47
C GLN A 53 2.08 13.98 -10.51
N VAL A 54 1.38 14.10 -11.64
CA VAL A 54 0.32 15.10 -11.82
C VAL A 54 -0.78 14.90 -10.78
N PHE A 55 -1.15 13.66 -10.50
CA PHE A 55 -2.15 13.34 -9.47
C PHE A 55 -1.70 13.77 -8.07
N VAL A 56 -0.46 13.45 -7.66
CA VAL A 56 0.05 13.83 -6.34
C VAL A 56 0.17 15.34 -6.20
N GLN A 57 0.80 16.00 -7.19
CA GLN A 57 1.08 17.43 -7.09
C GLN A 57 -0.18 18.29 -7.31
N ARG A 58 -1.06 17.93 -8.24
CA ARG A 58 -2.22 18.75 -8.61
C ARG A 58 -3.53 18.28 -8.01
N THR A 59 -3.81 16.98 -8.00
CA THR A 59 -5.11 16.47 -7.54
C THR A 59 -5.17 16.37 -6.03
N LEU A 60 -4.11 15.86 -5.39
CA LEU A 60 -4.02 15.86 -3.93
C LEU A 60 -3.59 17.23 -3.37
N GLY A 61 -3.03 18.10 -4.22
CA GLY A 61 -2.53 19.42 -3.80
C GLY A 61 -1.35 19.32 -2.82
N MET A 62 -0.59 18.23 -2.88
CA MET A 62 0.51 17.93 -1.95
C MET A 62 1.85 17.87 -2.70
N PRO A 63 2.37 19.00 -3.19
CA PRO A 63 3.65 19.03 -3.92
C PRO A 63 4.81 18.51 -3.07
N ASP A 64 4.84 18.85 -1.78
CA ASP A 64 5.87 18.39 -0.84
C ASP A 64 5.91 16.87 -0.67
N LEU A 65 4.76 16.19 -0.83
CA LEU A 65 4.72 14.73 -0.77
C LEU A 65 5.48 14.11 -1.94
N TRP A 66 5.35 14.72 -3.13
CA TRP A 66 6.09 14.29 -4.29
C TRP A 66 7.59 14.51 -4.10
N ASP A 67 7.99 15.74 -3.82
CA ASP A 67 9.41 16.14 -3.83
C ASP A 67 10.19 15.53 -2.66
N ASN A 68 9.59 15.45 -1.46
CA ASN A 68 10.30 15.00 -0.27
C ASN A 68 10.19 13.50 0.00
N TYR A 69 9.19 12.80 -0.55
CA TYR A 69 8.99 11.37 -0.25
C TYR A 69 8.99 10.52 -1.51
N VAL A 70 8.16 10.85 -2.50
CA VAL A 70 8.03 10.02 -3.70
C VAL A 70 9.32 10.06 -4.52
N VAL A 71 9.92 11.22 -4.74
CA VAL A 71 11.19 11.34 -5.46
C VAL A 71 12.30 10.57 -4.75
N LEU A 72 12.39 10.64 -3.42
CA LEU A 72 13.36 9.86 -2.65
C LEU A 72 13.14 8.35 -2.84
N ALA A 73 11.89 7.90 -2.77
CA ALA A 73 11.55 6.50 -3.02
C ALA A 73 11.85 6.06 -4.47
N LEU A 74 11.71 6.97 -5.45
CA LEU A 74 12.05 6.71 -6.85
C LEU A 74 13.57 6.66 -7.09
N GLN A 75 14.36 7.36 -6.28
CA GLN A 75 15.82 7.34 -6.36
C GLN A 75 16.45 6.16 -5.61
N ALA A 76 15.75 5.58 -4.66
CA ALA A 76 16.17 4.37 -3.94
C ALA A 76 16.17 3.12 -4.86
N PRO A 77 16.91 2.07 -4.48
CA PRO A 77 16.84 0.78 -5.18
C PRO A 77 15.42 0.24 -5.23
N ALA A 78 15.01 -0.32 -6.37
CA ALA A 78 13.66 -0.82 -6.60
C ALA A 78 13.20 -1.82 -5.54
N TRP A 79 14.07 -2.74 -5.11
CA TRP A 79 13.73 -3.72 -4.06
C TRP A 79 13.33 -3.04 -2.74
N LEU A 80 13.97 -1.94 -2.37
CA LEU A 80 13.72 -1.26 -1.10
C LEU A 80 12.34 -0.56 -1.16
N SER A 81 12.08 0.15 -2.25
CA SER A 81 10.80 0.84 -2.45
C SER A 81 9.63 -0.12 -2.58
N MET A 82 9.80 -1.24 -3.31
CA MET A 82 8.79 -2.29 -3.42
C MET A 82 8.53 -2.97 -2.07
N THR A 83 9.58 -3.28 -1.30
CA THR A 83 9.44 -3.83 0.06
C THR A 83 8.67 -2.88 0.96
N GLY A 84 8.93 -1.57 0.88
CA GLY A 84 8.18 -0.55 1.61
C GLY A 84 6.69 -0.58 1.29
N ILE A 85 6.31 -0.70 0.02
CA ILE A 85 4.90 -0.81 -0.41
C ILE A 85 4.26 -2.10 0.12
N VAL A 86 4.97 -3.23 0.04
CA VAL A 86 4.50 -4.52 0.55
C VAL A 86 4.22 -4.42 2.04
N VAL A 87 5.20 -3.97 2.83
CA VAL A 87 5.08 -3.83 4.28
C VAL A 87 3.95 -2.87 4.66
N ALA A 88 3.90 -1.68 4.04
CA ALA A 88 2.84 -0.70 4.31
C ALA A 88 1.44 -1.27 4.00
N SER A 89 1.29 -2.00 2.91
CA SER A 89 0.03 -2.64 2.52
C SER A 89 -0.40 -3.71 3.52
N PHE A 90 0.55 -4.56 3.97
CA PHE A 90 0.25 -5.56 5.00
C PHE A 90 -0.12 -4.92 6.35
N ILE A 91 0.61 -3.88 6.77
CA ILE A 91 0.33 -3.17 8.03
C ILE A 91 -1.06 -2.52 7.96
N LEU A 92 -1.35 -1.75 6.91
CA LEU A 92 -2.66 -1.09 6.74
C LEU A 92 -3.79 -2.12 6.65
N GLY A 93 -3.61 -3.18 5.86
CA GLY A 93 -4.59 -4.26 5.72
C GLY A 93 -4.87 -4.95 7.05
N ALA A 94 -3.83 -5.29 7.81
CA ALA A 94 -3.96 -5.91 9.13
C ALA A 94 -4.66 -4.98 10.13
N LEU A 95 -4.26 -3.70 10.20
CA LEU A 95 -4.87 -2.71 11.10
C LEU A 95 -6.37 -2.51 10.82
N LEU A 96 -6.76 -2.45 9.55
CA LEU A 96 -8.17 -2.32 9.15
C LEU A 96 -8.99 -3.56 9.57
N LEU A 97 -8.45 -4.77 9.34
CA LEU A 97 -9.13 -6.01 9.71
C LEU A 97 -9.24 -6.19 11.23
N LEU A 98 -8.20 -5.85 11.98
CA LEU A 98 -8.20 -5.87 13.44
C LEU A 98 -9.22 -4.88 14.01
N SER A 99 -9.26 -3.66 13.47
CA SER A 99 -10.22 -2.62 13.86
C SER A 99 -11.67 -3.06 13.63
N ALA A 100 -11.94 -3.74 12.52
CA ALA A 100 -13.27 -4.29 12.22
C ALA A 100 -13.67 -5.44 13.17
N ARG A 101 -12.70 -6.23 13.66
CA ARG A 101 -12.93 -7.34 14.59
C ARG A 101 -13.18 -6.85 16.02
N SER A 102 -12.45 -5.83 16.47
CA SER A 102 -12.60 -5.22 17.80
C SER A 102 -14.01 -4.66 18.03
N ARG A 103 -14.57 -3.94 17.04
CA ARG A 103 -15.92 -3.36 17.14
C ARG A 103 -17.04 -4.41 17.26
N ARG A 104 -16.85 -5.61 16.71
CA ARG A 104 -17.84 -6.71 16.87
C ARG A 104 -17.85 -7.29 18.28
N ARG A 105 -16.71 -7.31 18.98
CA ARG A 105 -16.64 -7.82 20.37
C ARG A 105 -17.25 -6.84 21.38
N ALA A 106 -17.06 -5.54 21.19
CA ALA A 106 -17.61 -4.51 22.08
C ALA A 106 -19.15 -4.47 22.10
N GLY A 107 -19.81 -4.76 20.97
CA GLY A 107 -21.28 -4.77 20.90
C GLY A 107 -21.95 -5.95 21.62
N ILE A 108 -21.24 -7.08 21.78
CA ILE A 108 -21.78 -8.29 22.43
C ILE A 108 -21.78 -8.12 23.97
N ILE A 109 -20.77 -7.46 24.53
CA ILE A 109 -20.63 -7.26 25.98
C ILE A 109 -21.70 -6.28 26.51
N HIS A 110 -22.17 -5.35 25.69
CA HIS A 110 -23.19 -4.39 26.11
C HIS A 110 -24.61 -4.99 26.20
N GLN A 111 -24.89 -6.13 25.54
CA GLN A 111 -26.20 -6.79 25.62
C GLN A 111 -26.32 -7.76 26.80
N SER A 112 -25.22 -8.24 27.37
CA SER A 112 -25.25 -9.16 28.53
C SER A 112 -25.45 -8.45 29.88
N GLY A 113 -25.46 -7.11 29.91
CA GLY A 113 -25.60 -6.31 31.16
C GLY A 113 -27.03 -5.93 31.54
N HIS A 114 -28.04 -6.26 30.73
CA HIS A 114 -29.44 -5.88 30.97
C HIS A 114 -30.34 -7.04 31.43
N MET A 115 -29.75 -8.18 31.83
CA MET A 115 -30.49 -9.36 32.31
C MET A 115 -30.36 -9.62 33.82
N SER A 116 -29.93 -8.64 34.61
CA SER A 116 -29.90 -8.74 36.08
C SER A 116 -30.90 -7.79 36.73
#